data_AF-A0A534V7D8-F1
#
_entry.id   AF-A0A534V7D8-F1
#
_cell.length_a   1.000
_cell.length_b   1.000
_cell.length_c   1.000
_cell.angle_alpha   90.00
_cell.angle_beta   90.00
_cell.angle_gamma   90.00
#
_symmetry.space_group_name_H-M   'P 1'
#
loop_
_entity.id
_entity.type
_entity.pdbx_description
1 polymer ?
#
loop_
_entity_poly.entity_id
_entity_poly.type
_entity_poly.pdbx_seq_one_letter_code
_entity_poly.pdbx_strand_id
1 'polypeptide(L)'
;MDVKELRKLPMPKLRDLAKQETDLTGVGGMEKEQLIKAIAAAKNIPYDETHKDLNAIHAVKQDIRVLQKQKLELLGSNGDRKKIKRMRRKVKLLKRVTRHLAHDAKLAAKEAEAKAAAEKAATAAKPAAPAESPPAA
;
A
#
# COMPACT_ATOMS: atom_id res chain seq x y z
N MET A 1 4.50 10.61 -20.77
CA MET A 1 3.36 10.41 -19.86
C MET A 1 3.91 10.04 -18.52
N ASP A 2 3.43 10.67 -17.44
CA ASP A 2 3.86 10.36 -16.07
C ASP A 2 2.83 9.48 -15.35
N VAL A 3 3.28 8.76 -14.31
CA VAL A 3 2.40 7.97 -13.43
C VAL A 3 1.26 8.81 -12.84
N LYS A 4 1.52 10.09 -12.58
CA LYS A 4 0.51 11.06 -12.08
C LYS A 4 -0.57 11.38 -13.10
N GLU A 5 -0.26 11.36 -14.39
CA GLU A 5 -1.23 11.61 -15.46
C GLU A 5 -2.12 10.39 -15.65
N LEU A 6 -1.53 9.19 -15.66
CA LEU A 6 -2.28 7.93 -15.73
C LEU A 6 -3.28 7.77 -14.58
N ARG A 7 -2.93 8.20 -13.36
CA ARG A 7 -3.87 8.16 -12.21
C ARG A 7 -5.11 9.05 -12.38
N LYS A 8 -4.96 10.18 -13.07
CA LYS A 8 -6.05 11.14 -13.34
C LYS A 8 -6.97 10.69 -14.48
N LEU A 9 -6.50 9.81 -15.36
CA LEU A 9 -7.32 9.33 -16.45
C LEU A 9 -8.49 8.47 -15.95
N PRO A 10 -9.66 8.57 -16.61
CA PRO A 10 -10.79 7.71 -16.37
C PRO A 10 -10.50 6.29 -16.91
N MET A 11 -11.11 5.29 -16.28
CA MET A 11 -10.90 3.87 -16.59
C MET A 11 -11.01 3.50 -18.08
N PRO A 12 -11.99 4.01 -18.86
CA PRO A 12 -12.07 3.71 -20.29
C PRO A 12 -10.80 4.11 -21.04
N LYS A 13 -10.27 5.31 -20.80
CA LYS A 13 -9.06 5.81 -21.46
C LYS A 13 -7.80 5.03 -21.05
N LEU A 14 -7.75 4.53 -19.80
CA LEU A 14 -6.67 3.64 -19.37
C LEU A 14 -6.75 2.27 -20.06
N ARG A 15 -7.95 1.75 -20.31
CA ARG A 15 -8.14 0.50 -21.05
C ARG A 15 -7.74 0.65 -22.52
N ASP A 16 -8.10 1.77 -23.12
CA ASP A 16 -7.75 2.04 -24.52
C ASP A 16 -6.24 2.22 -24.70
N LEU A 17 -5.59 2.96 -23.79
CA LEU A 17 -4.13 3.09 -23.76
C LEU A 17 -3.44 1.74 -23.50
N ALA A 18 -3.96 0.93 -22.57
CA ALA A 18 -3.42 -0.40 -22.32
C ALA A 18 -3.53 -1.28 -23.58
N LYS A 19 -4.65 -1.29 -24.30
CA LYS A 19 -4.80 -2.07 -25.55
C LYS A 19 -3.87 -1.60 -26.68
N GLN A 20 -3.55 -0.32 -26.72
CA GLN A 20 -2.70 0.27 -27.76
C GLN A 20 -1.21 0.08 -27.48
N GLU A 21 -0.82 0.16 -26.22
CA GLU A 21 0.58 0.22 -25.79
C GLU A 21 1.07 -1.12 -25.23
N THR A 22 0.15 -2.04 -24.94
CA THR A 22 0.46 -3.40 -24.50
C THR A 22 -0.40 -4.42 -25.23
N ASP A 23 0.20 -5.51 -25.70
CA ASP A 23 -0.51 -6.70 -26.21
C ASP A 23 -1.14 -7.54 -25.08
N LEU A 24 -1.63 -6.88 -24.01
CA LEU A 24 -2.26 -7.55 -22.88
C LEU A 24 -3.67 -8.02 -23.26
N THR A 25 -3.91 -9.32 -23.20
CA THR A 25 -5.24 -9.92 -23.32
C THR A 25 -5.97 -9.83 -21.96
N GLY A 26 -7.21 -9.36 -21.94
CA GLY A 26 -8.02 -9.28 -20.70
C GLY A 26 -8.08 -7.91 -19.99
N VAL A 27 -7.69 -6.81 -20.65
CA VAL A 27 -7.73 -5.42 -20.15
C VAL A 27 -9.07 -5.00 -19.52
N GLY A 28 -10.19 -5.60 -19.95
CA GLY A 28 -11.52 -5.29 -19.43
C GLY A 28 -11.78 -5.71 -17.98
N GLY A 29 -11.05 -6.71 -17.47
CA GLY A 29 -11.19 -7.23 -16.10
C GLY A 29 -10.15 -6.71 -15.11
N MET A 30 -9.16 -5.92 -15.58
CA MET A 30 -8.08 -5.43 -14.73
C MET A 30 -8.52 -4.24 -13.86
N GLU A 31 -8.03 -4.26 -12.62
CA GLU A 31 -8.18 -3.15 -11.68
C GLU A 31 -7.39 -1.93 -12.15
N LYS A 32 -7.83 -0.73 -11.73
CA LYS A 32 -7.26 0.54 -12.20
C LYS A 32 -5.75 0.62 -11.96
N GLU A 33 -5.27 0.12 -10.82
CA GLU A 33 -3.85 0.12 -10.49
C GLU A 33 -3.03 -0.85 -11.36
N GLN A 34 -3.61 -2.00 -11.72
CA GLN A 34 -2.95 -2.99 -12.59
C GLN A 34 -2.77 -2.44 -14.00
N LEU A 35 -3.76 -1.71 -14.52
CA LEU A 35 -3.66 -1.04 -15.82
C LEU A 35 -2.57 0.04 -15.82
N ILE A 36 -2.47 0.82 -14.76
CA ILE A 36 -1.44 1.87 -14.66
C ILE A 36 -0.05 1.23 -14.57
N LYS A 37 0.12 0.13 -13.84
CA LYS A 37 1.38 -0.62 -13.77
C LYS A 37 1.79 -1.20 -15.13
N ALA A 38 0.85 -1.80 -15.85
CA ALA A 38 1.06 -2.35 -17.18
C ALA A 38 1.52 -1.28 -18.18
N ILE A 39 0.82 -0.14 -18.22
CA ILE A 39 1.18 0.99 -19.09
C ILE A 39 2.53 1.60 -18.68
N ALA A 40 2.79 1.74 -17.38
CA ALA A 40 4.06 2.28 -16.89
C ALA A 40 5.25 1.37 -17.24
N ALA A 41 5.08 0.05 -17.12
CA ALA A 41 6.08 -0.94 -17.52
C ALA A 41 6.35 -0.89 -19.03
N ALA A 42 5.30 -0.82 -19.85
CA ALA A 42 5.42 -0.71 -21.31
C ALA A 42 6.13 0.57 -21.77
N LYS A 43 5.93 1.68 -21.05
CA LYS A 43 6.58 2.97 -21.33
C LYS A 43 7.92 3.17 -20.64
N ASN A 44 8.43 2.18 -19.89
CA ASN A 44 9.62 2.31 -19.04
C ASN A 44 9.56 3.52 -18.09
N ILE A 45 8.38 3.85 -17.58
CA ILE A 45 8.22 4.92 -16.58
C ILE A 45 8.47 4.28 -15.21
N PRO A 46 9.34 4.85 -14.36
CA PRO A 46 9.53 4.36 -13.00
C PRO A 46 8.20 4.48 -12.23
N TYR A 47 7.56 3.34 -12.01
CA TYR A 47 6.38 3.24 -11.18
C TYR A 47 6.84 3.07 -9.74
N ASP A 48 6.81 4.16 -8.99
CA ASP A 48 6.98 4.07 -7.54
C ASP A 48 5.72 3.44 -6.95
N GLU A 49 5.80 2.14 -6.67
CA GLU A 49 4.84 1.48 -5.80
C GLU A 49 4.96 2.18 -4.46
N THR A 50 4.10 3.18 -4.24
CA THR A 50 3.95 3.81 -2.92
C THR A 50 3.37 2.75 -2.00
N HIS A 51 4.22 1.82 -1.58
CA HIS A 51 3.97 0.92 -0.48
C HIS A 51 3.64 1.84 0.69
N LYS A 52 2.55 1.53 1.38
CA LYS A 52 2.17 2.25 2.60
C LYS A 52 3.40 2.29 3.49
N ASP A 53 3.97 3.48 3.69
CA ASP A 53 5.22 3.65 4.41
C ASP A 53 5.12 2.97 5.78
N LEU A 54 5.83 1.85 5.95
CA LEU A 54 5.89 1.14 7.23
C LEU A 54 6.45 2.07 8.33
N ASN A 55 7.28 3.02 7.91
CA ASN A 55 7.85 4.07 8.77
C ASN A 55 6.84 5.15 9.19
N ALA A 56 5.67 5.25 8.55
CA ALA A 56 4.66 6.25 8.89
C ALA A 56 4.18 6.11 10.34
N ILE A 57 4.07 4.88 10.86
CA ILE A 57 3.67 4.65 12.26
C ILE A 57 4.75 5.17 13.23
N HIS A 58 6.03 4.95 12.91
CA HIS A 58 7.14 5.40 13.74
C HIS A 58 7.28 6.93 13.73
N ALA A 59 7.14 7.57 12.57
CA ALA A 59 7.14 9.02 12.44
C ALA A 59 6.02 9.67 13.28
N VAL A 60 4.79 9.17 13.17
CA VAL A 60 3.66 9.71 13.96
C VAL A 60 3.88 9.50 15.47
N LYS A 61 4.52 8.40 15.89
CA LYS A 61 4.90 8.20 17.30
C LYS A 61 5.95 9.20 17.78
N GLN A 62 6.92 9.58 16.95
CA GLN A 62 7.89 10.62 17.28
C GLN A 62 7.20 11.97 17.46
N ASP A 63 6.29 12.36 16.56
CA ASP A 63 5.50 13.60 16.68
C ASP A 63 4.69 13.66 17.96
N ILE A 64 4.08 12.53 18.36
CA ILE A 64 3.35 12.42 19.64
C ILE A 64 4.29 12.71 20.82
N ARG A 65 5.52 12.17 20.82
CA ARG A 65 6.49 12.38 21.91
C ARG A 65 6.92 13.85 21.97
N VAL A 66 7.21 14.47 20.82
CA VAL A 66 7.59 15.89 20.74
C VAL A 66 6.46 16.77 21.29
N LEU A 67 5.22 16.56 20.84
CA LEU A 67 4.06 17.33 21.32
C LEU A 67 3.76 17.08 22.80
N GLN A 68 4.07 15.90 23.33
CA GLN A 68 3.93 15.63 24.76
C GLN A 68 4.97 16.38 25.58
N LYS A 69 6.23 16.45 25.13
CA LYS A 69 7.30 17.23 25.78
C LYS A 69 6.96 18.72 25.82
N GLN A 70 6.62 19.28 24.65
CA GLN A 70 6.20 20.69 24.54
C GLN A 70 4.98 21.00 25.44
N LYS A 71 4.07 20.03 25.62
CA LYS A 71 2.90 20.20 26.51
C LYS A 71 3.34 20.30 27.97
N LEU A 72 4.30 19.48 28.39
CA LEU A 72 4.82 19.47 29.76
C LEU A 72 5.60 20.76 30.05
N GLU A 73 6.43 21.22 29.12
CA GLU A 73 7.15 22.49 29.22
C GLU A 73 6.20 23.68 29.38
N LEU A 74 5.12 23.73 28.57
CA LEU A 74 4.09 24.77 28.70
C LEU A 74 3.28 24.66 29.99
N LEU A 75 3.15 23.46 30.57
CA LEU A 75 2.46 23.28 31.84
C LEU A 75 3.30 23.77 33.02
N GLY A 76 4.62 23.59 32.96
CA GLY A 76 5.56 24.10 33.98
C GLY A 76 5.75 25.62 33.95
N SER A 77 5.50 26.25 32.80
CA SER A 77 5.76 27.69 32.60
C SER A 77 4.53 28.59 32.84
N ASN A 78 3.51 28.15 33.58
CA ASN A 78 2.20 28.85 33.69
C ASN A 78 1.58 29.18 32.32
N GLY A 79 1.67 28.23 31.37
CA GLY A 79 1.35 28.48 29.97
C GLY A 79 -0.14 28.60 29.64
N ASP A 80 -0.40 29.30 28.53
CA ASP A 80 -1.73 29.55 27.96
C ASP A 80 -2.60 28.28 27.88
N ARG A 81 -3.67 28.24 28.66
CA ARG A 81 -4.66 27.14 28.68
C ARG A 81 -5.19 26.80 27.28
N LYS A 82 -5.32 27.80 26.40
CA LYS A 82 -5.71 27.65 24.98
C LYS A 82 -4.68 26.88 24.16
N LYS A 83 -3.38 27.12 24.35
CA LYS A 83 -2.29 26.42 23.64
C LYS A 83 -2.21 24.96 24.12
N ILE A 84 -2.29 24.73 25.43
CA ILE A 84 -2.34 23.39 26.02
C ILE A 84 -3.53 22.58 25.48
N LYS A 85 -4.72 23.19 25.38
CA LYS A 85 -5.92 22.53 24.82
C LYS A 85 -5.74 22.16 23.35
N ARG A 86 -5.13 23.03 22.53
CA ARG A 86 -4.80 22.75 21.12
C ARG A 86 -3.84 21.56 21.00
N MET A 87 -2.81 21.51 21.84
CA MET A 87 -1.85 20.41 21.83
C MET A 87 -2.46 19.07 22.27
N ARG A 88 -3.30 19.07 23.32
CA ARG A 88 -4.06 17.87 23.71
C ARG A 88 -4.91 17.33 22.57
N ARG A 89 -5.56 18.21 21.80
CA ARG A 89 -6.35 17.82 20.61
C ARG A 89 -5.47 17.21 19.52
N LYS A 90 -4.33 17.84 19.20
CA LYS A 90 -3.36 17.30 18.22
C LYS A 90 -2.86 15.91 18.64
N VAL A 91 -2.45 15.73 19.89
CA VAL A 91 -2.02 14.42 20.41
C VAL A 91 -3.14 13.37 20.31
N LYS A 92 -4.39 13.73 20.61
CA LYS A 92 -5.54 12.81 20.48
C LYS A 92 -5.79 12.42 19.02
N LEU A 93 -5.68 13.38 18.10
CA LEU A 93 -5.80 13.12 16.66
C LEU A 93 -4.70 12.17 16.18
N LEU A 94 -3.43 12.46 16.47
CA LEU A 94 -2.30 11.63 16.05
C LEU A 94 -2.40 10.21 16.62
N LYS A 95 -2.83 10.06 17.88
CA LYS A 95 -3.11 8.72 18.46
C LYS A 95 -4.22 7.98 17.71
N ARG A 96 -5.26 8.68 17.25
CA ARG A 96 -6.32 8.07 16.43
C ARG A 96 -5.77 7.65 15.08
N VAL A 97 -5.00 8.51 14.43
CA VAL A 97 -4.32 8.22 13.15
C VAL A 97 -3.43 6.97 13.29
N THR A 98 -2.60 6.87 14.35
CA THR A 98 -1.78 5.65 14.57
C THR A 98 -2.61 4.38 14.72
N ARG A 99 -3.81 4.45 15.29
CA ARG A 99 -4.69 3.28 15.45
C ARG A 99 -5.27 2.84 14.12
N HIS A 100 -5.69 3.79 13.28
CA HIS A 100 -6.16 3.49 11.94
C HIS A 100 -5.03 2.91 11.08
N LEU A 101 -3.85 3.53 11.06
CA LEU A 101 -2.71 2.98 10.33
C LEU A 101 -2.32 1.57 10.79
N ALA A 102 -2.33 1.31 12.10
CA ALA A 102 -2.02 -0.03 12.62
C ALA A 102 -3.12 -1.05 12.26
N HIS A 103 -4.39 -0.64 12.27
CA HIS A 103 -5.50 -1.48 11.84
C HIS A 103 -5.41 -1.81 10.35
N ASP A 104 -5.15 -0.79 9.52
CA ASP A 104 -5.01 -0.96 8.07
C ASP A 104 -3.77 -1.80 7.72
N ALA A 105 -2.67 -1.63 8.46
CA ALA A 105 -1.50 -2.48 8.34
C ALA A 105 -1.80 -3.94 8.72
N LYS A 106 -2.61 -4.16 9.77
CA LYS A 106 -3.05 -5.51 10.16
C LYS A 106 -3.96 -6.14 9.09
N LEU A 107 -4.88 -5.38 8.52
CA LEU A 107 -5.71 -5.85 7.42
C LEU A 107 -4.86 -6.18 6.18
N ALA A 108 -3.94 -5.29 5.81
CA ALA A 108 -3.03 -5.53 4.70
C ALA A 108 -2.13 -6.77 4.93
N ALA A 109 -1.65 -6.98 6.16
CA ALA A 109 -0.89 -8.18 6.52
C ALA A 109 -1.74 -9.45 6.39
N LYS A 110 -3.00 -9.43 6.85
CA LYS A 110 -3.93 -10.56 6.66
C LYS A 110 -4.23 -10.84 5.19
N GLU A 111 -4.41 -9.80 4.38
CA GLU A 111 -4.60 -9.93 2.93
C GLU A 111 -3.34 -10.48 2.25
N ALA A 112 -2.15 -10.06 2.69
CA ALA A 112 -0.88 -10.58 2.20
C ALA A 112 -0.67 -12.05 2.61
N GLU A 113 -1.01 -12.44 3.83
CA GLU A 113 -0.98 -13.83 4.30
C GLU A 113 -1.99 -14.70 3.53
N ALA A 114 -3.19 -14.18 3.26
CA ALA A 114 -4.19 -14.88 2.44
C ALA A 114 -3.73 -15.05 0.99
N LYS A 115 -3.10 -14.02 0.41
CA LYS A 115 -2.48 -14.11 -0.93
C LYS A 115 -1.32 -15.09 -0.97
N ALA A 116 -0.44 -15.07 0.03
CA ALA A 116 0.67 -16.01 0.16
C ALA A 116 0.20 -17.45 0.39
N ALA A 117 -0.91 -17.65 1.11
CA ALA A 117 -1.53 -18.97 1.28
C ALA A 117 -2.17 -19.47 -0.02
N ALA A 118 -2.84 -18.58 -0.77
CA ALA A 118 -3.40 -18.92 -2.09
C ALA A 118 -2.30 -19.24 -3.12
N GLU A 119 -1.19 -18.51 -3.10
CA GLU A 119 -0.03 -18.75 -3.96
C GLU A 119 0.69 -20.05 -3.60
N LYS A 120 0.84 -20.36 -2.30
CA LYS A 120 1.36 -21.66 -1.84
C LYS A 120 0.44 -22.83 -2.23
N ALA A 121 -0.88 -22.66 -2.13
CA ALA A 121 -1.84 -23.66 -2.57
C ALA A 121 -1.80 -23.87 -4.10
N ALA A 122 -1.61 -22.80 -4.88
CA ALA A 122 -1.43 -22.88 -6.33
C ALA A 122 -0.12 -23.57 -6.72
N THR A 123 0.97 -23.35 -5.98
CA THR A 123 2.25 -24.06 -6.22
C THR A 123 2.22 -25.53 -5.81
N ALA A 124 1.43 -25.90 -4.80
CA ALA A 124 1.24 -27.30 -4.39
C ALA A 124 0.33 -28.10 -5.36
N ALA A 125 -0.44 -27.41 -6.21
CA ALA A 125 -1.35 -28.02 -7.17
C ALA A 125 -0.75 -28.26 -8.57
N LYS A 126 0.56 -28.00 -8.79
CA LYS A 126 1.27 -28.55 -9.96
C LYS A 126 1.61 -30.01 -9.64
N PRO A 127 0.85 -31.01 -10.13
CA PRO A 127 1.17 -32.39 -9.85
C PRO A 127 2.47 -32.72 -10.57
N ALA A 128 3.39 -33.33 -9.84
CA ALA A 128 4.52 -34.03 -10.42
C ALA A 128 3.98 -34.98 -11.51
N ALA A 129 4.39 -34.74 -12.76
CA ALA A 129 4.11 -35.62 -13.87
C ALA A 129 4.64 -37.04 -13.52
N PRO A 130 3.87 -38.11 -13.80
CA PRO A 130 4.30 -39.48 -13.52
C PRO A 130 5.49 -39.80 -14.42
N ALA A 131 6.62 -40.18 -13.82
CA ALA A 131 7.76 -40.70 -14.55
C ALA A 131 7.37 -42.03 -15.19
N GLU A 132 7.27 -42.03 -16.51
CA GLU A 132 7.08 -43.20 -17.34
C GLU A 132 8.21 -44.21 -17.11
N SER A 133 7.81 -45.45 -16.85
CA SER A 133 8.61 -46.66 -16.84
C SER A 133 9.35 -46.87 -18.17
N PRO A 134 10.67 -47.09 -18.19
CA PRO A 134 11.34 -47.55 -19.40
C PRO A 134 11.06 -49.05 -19.64
N PRO A 135 10.84 -49.46 -20.91
CA PRO A 135 10.46 -50.82 -21.26
C PRO A 135 11.65 -51.80 -21.18
N ALA A 136 11.32 -53.04 -20.85
CA ALA A 136 12.19 -54.19 -20.95
C ALA A 136 12.64 -54.45 -22.41
N ALA A 137 13.94 -54.61 -22.61
CA ALA A 137 14.57 -55.48 -23.61
C ALA A 137 16.05 -55.67 -23.26
#